data_AF-A0AA38YLK2-F1
#
_entry.id   AF-A0AA38YLK2-F1
#
_cell.length_a   1.000
_cell.length_b   1.000
_cell.length_c   1.000
_cell.angle_alpha   90.00
_cell.angle_beta   90.00
_cell.angle_gamma   90.00
#
_symmetry.space_group_name_H-M   'P 1'
#
loop_
_entity.id
_entity.type
_entity.pdbx_description
1 polymer ?
#
loop_
_entity_poly.entity_id
_entity_poly.type
_entity_poly.pdbx_seq_one_letter_code
_entity_poly.pdbx_strand_id
1 'polypeptide(L)'
;MLVPPWVERFLSTRFYSNCTKHTDAAHKECNMYCIDCRSDAFCSHCRISLHSGNVVIQIRQSSHHNAVKVIEVEKLLDVSGVQSCVVNKFKVVYLDRNTQVKPSNGNAS
;
A
#
# COMPACT_ATOMS: atom_id res chain seq x y z
N MET A 1 -0.13 -21.95 4.17
CA MET A 1 0.71 -20.88 3.59
C MET A 1 1.38 -20.15 4.73
N LEU A 2 2.71 -19.98 4.68
CA LEU A 2 3.42 -19.09 5.60
C LEU A 2 3.26 -17.67 5.06
N VAL A 3 2.54 -16.82 5.78
CA VAL A 3 2.42 -15.40 5.43
C VAL A 3 3.78 -14.75 5.67
N PRO A 4 4.37 -14.02 4.70
CA PRO A 4 5.65 -13.37 4.92
C PRO A 4 5.58 -12.39 6.11
N PRO A 5 6.60 -12.36 7.00
CA PRO A 5 6.55 -11.56 8.23
C PRO A 5 6.32 -10.06 8.02
N TRP A 6 6.65 -9.53 6.83
CA TRP A 6 6.44 -8.13 6.50
C TRP A 6 4.97 -7.77 6.23
N VAL A 7 4.13 -8.74 5.87
CA VAL A 7 2.74 -8.50 5.43
C VAL A 7 1.87 -8.05 6.60
N GLU A 8 1.97 -8.72 7.74
CA GLU A 8 1.20 -8.33 8.94
C GLU A 8 1.58 -6.91 9.37
N ARG A 9 2.89 -6.61 9.40
CA ARG A 9 3.36 -5.27 9.74
C ARG A 9 2.88 -4.23 8.72
N PHE A 10 2.98 -4.52 7.43
CA PHE A 10 2.49 -3.67 6.35
C PHE A 10 1.00 -3.32 6.51
N LEU A 11 0.15 -4.33 6.74
CA LEU A 11 -1.30 -4.13 6.90
C LEU A 11 -1.67 -3.37 8.19
N SER A 12 -0.83 -3.46 9.23
CA SER A 12 -1.01 -2.70 10.48
C SER A 12 -0.43 -1.29 10.46
N THR A 13 0.34 -0.94 9.41
CA THR A 13 1.06 0.33 9.34
C THR A 13 0.11 1.49 9.06
N ARG A 14 0.29 2.59 9.81
CA ARG A 14 -0.44 3.84 9.56
C ARG A 14 0.29 4.64 8.49
N PHE A 15 -0.41 4.93 7.40
CA PHE A 15 0.10 5.72 6.28
C PHE A 15 -0.41 7.16 6.34
N TYR A 16 0.23 8.05 5.59
CA TYR A 16 -0.12 9.47 5.46
C TYR A 16 0.00 10.30 6.74
N SER A 17 0.78 9.82 7.71
CA SER A 17 1.28 10.68 8.80
C SER A 17 2.32 11.67 8.27
N ASN A 18 2.53 12.79 8.97
CA ASN A 18 3.62 13.71 8.65
C ASN A 18 4.96 13.13 9.11
N CYS A 19 5.96 13.18 8.24
CA CYS A 19 7.32 12.80 8.60
C CYS A 19 7.89 13.75 9.66
N THR A 20 8.43 13.20 10.73
CA THR A 20 9.05 13.97 11.83
C THR A 20 10.44 14.50 11.49
N LYS A 21 11.12 13.93 10.48
CA LYS A 21 12.46 14.35 10.04
C LYS A 21 12.42 15.42 8.95
N HIS A 22 11.33 15.49 8.19
CA HIS A 22 11.20 16.37 7.02
C HIS A 22 9.91 17.21 7.11
N THR A 23 9.71 17.87 8.25
CA THR A 23 8.47 18.59 8.60
C THR A 23 8.12 19.74 7.66
N ASP A 24 9.13 20.39 7.10
CA ASP A 24 8.99 21.61 6.29
C ASP A 24 9.17 21.34 4.79
N ALA A 25 9.45 20.08 4.42
CA ALA A 25 9.62 19.70 3.04
C ALA A 25 8.27 19.47 2.34
N ALA A 26 8.24 19.74 1.04
CA ALA A 26 7.19 19.19 0.18
C ALA A 26 7.24 17.65 0.18
N HIS A 27 6.10 16.98 0.00
CA HIS A 27 5.98 15.52 -0.01
C HIS A 27 6.45 14.82 1.29
N LYS A 28 6.20 15.46 2.43
CA LYS A 28 6.51 14.93 3.77
C LYS A 28 5.57 13.82 4.26
N GLU A 29 4.55 13.49 3.49
CA GLU A 29 3.59 12.45 3.85
C GLU A 29 4.26 11.07 3.83
N CYS A 30 4.07 10.31 4.91
CA CYS A 30 4.58 8.97 5.04
C CYS A 30 3.72 7.98 4.27
N ASN A 31 3.94 7.87 2.96
CA ASN A 31 3.19 7.00 2.05
C ASN A 31 4.02 5.83 1.50
N MET A 32 5.18 5.54 2.08
CA MET A 32 6.06 4.44 1.66
C MET A 32 6.27 3.45 2.80
N TYR A 33 6.44 2.17 2.45
CA TYR A 33 6.76 1.09 3.38
C TYR A 33 7.95 0.28 2.88
N CYS A 34 8.89 -0.04 3.77
CA CYS A 34 10.13 -0.74 3.43
C CYS A 34 10.03 -2.18 3.93
N ILE A 35 10.10 -3.12 2.99
CA ILE A 35 9.94 -4.55 3.28
C ILE A 35 11.14 -5.08 4.08
N ASP A 36 12.34 -4.56 3.80
CA ASP A 36 13.57 -4.98 4.48
C ASP A 36 13.60 -4.49 5.93
N CYS A 37 13.23 -3.22 6.15
CA CYS A 37 13.24 -2.60 7.48
C CYS A 37 12.07 -3.05 8.36
N ARG A 38 10.90 -3.34 7.77
CA ARG A 38 9.66 -3.70 8.49
C ARG A 38 9.30 -2.68 9.57
N SER A 39 9.56 -1.41 9.30
CA SER A 39 9.35 -0.27 10.19
C SER A 39 8.08 0.51 9.82
N ASP A 40 7.81 1.59 10.54
CA ASP A 40 6.72 2.51 10.21
C ASP A 40 6.88 3.16 8.82
N ALA A 41 5.77 3.71 8.32
CA ALA A 41 5.75 4.41 7.05
C ALA A 41 6.67 5.64 7.05
N PHE A 42 7.22 5.95 5.87
CA PHE A 42 8.16 7.06 5.69
C PHE A 42 7.86 7.84 4.41
N CYS A 43 8.44 9.04 4.29
CA CYS A 43 8.24 9.94 3.15
C CYS A 43 9.28 9.74 2.04
N SER A 44 9.08 10.38 0.89
CA SER A 44 9.98 10.28 -0.27
C SER A 44 11.43 10.69 0.03
N HIS A 45 11.64 11.66 0.93
CA HIS A 45 13.00 12.08 1.33
C HIS A 45 13.73 11.01 2.13
N CYS A 46 13.03 10.36 3.07
CA CYS A 46 13.58 9.22 3.82
C CYS A 46 13.92 8.04 2.89
N ARG A 47 13.18 7.86 1.78
CA ARG A 47 13.51 6.84 0.78
C ARG A 47 14.92 7.01 0.24
N ILE A 48 15.29 8.24 -0.09
CA ILE A 48 16.59 8.56 -0.69
C ILE A 48 17.70 8.47 0.35
N SER A 49 17.48 8.97 1.57
CA SER A 49 18.53 9.08 2.59
C SER A 49 18.72 7.84 3.46
N LEU A 50 17.65 7.10 3.76
CA LEU A 50 17.66 6.00 4.74
C LEU A 50 17.28 4.63 4.18
N HIS A 51 16.59 4.61 3.02
CA HIS A 51 16.09 3.37 2.40
C HIS A 51 16.55 3.23 0.95
N SER A 52 17.73 3.79 0.63
CA SER A 52 18.34 3.65 -0.69
C SER A 52 18.72 2.19 -0.94
N GLY A 53 18.25 1.63 -2.05
CA GLY A 53 18.50 0.23 -2.42
C GLY A 53 17.55 -0.80 -1.81
N ASN A 54 16.71 -0.41 -0.85
CA ASN A 54 15.74 -1.33 -0.24
C ASN A 54 14.49 -1.50 -1.11
N VAL A 55 13.78 -2.61 -0.89
CA VAL A 55 12.50 -2.88 -1.52
C VAL A 55 11.40 -2.10 -0.80
N VAL A 56 10.76 -1.20 -1.55
CA VAL A 56 9.78 -0.26 -1.02
C VAL A 56 8.46 -0.38 -1.77
N ILE A 57 7.36 -0.41 -1.03
CA ILE A 57 5.99 -0.32 -1.54
C ILE A 57 5.51 1.12 -1.37
N GLN A 58 4.97 1.71 -2.43
CA GLN A 58 4.34 3.02 -2.37
C GLN A 58 2.81 2.88 -2.22
N ILE A 59 2.28 3.43 -1.14
CA ILE A 59 0.84 3.54 -0.90
C ILE A 59 0.27 4.75 -1.64
N ARG A 60 -0.92 4.56 -2.19
CA ARG A 60 -1.72 5.58 -2.85
C ARG A 60 -3.06 5.70 -2.14
N GLN A 61 -3.63 6.89 -2.11
CA GLN A 61 -4.93 7.14 -1.51
C GLN A 61 -5.97 7.35 -2.61
N SER A 62 -7.08 6.63 -2.54
CA SER A 62 -8.23 6.83 -3.42
C SER A 62 -9.49 6.82 -2.57
N SER A 63 -10.28 7.89 -2.64
CA SER A 63 -11.50 8.06 -1.82
C SER A 63 -11.29 7.77 -0.34
N HIS A 64 -10.22 8.32 0.25
CA HIS A 64 -9.79 8.12 1.64
C HIS A 64 -9.30 6.71 2.00
N HIS A 65 -9.28 5.77 1.06
CA HIS A 65 -8.78 4.42 1.27
C HIS A 65 -7.34 4.25 0.81
N ASN A 66 -6.56 3.49 1.57
CA ASN A 66 -5.20 3.13 1.21
C ASN A 66 -5.21 2.02 0.17
N ALA A 67 -4.45 2.17 -0.90
CA ALA A 67 -4.37 1.23 -2.00
C ALA A 67 -2.94 1.05 -2.51
N VAL A 68 -2.68 -0.14 -3.07
CA VAL A 68 -1.45 -0.48 -3.78
C VAL A 68 -1.79 -0.95 -5.20
N LYS A 69 -0.92 -0.66 -6.17
CA LYS A 69 -1.09 -1.18 -7.52
C LYS A 69 -0.75 -2.67 -7.54
N VAL A 70 -1.57 -3.47 -8.21
CA VAL A 70 -1.34 -4.92 -8.34
C VAL A 70 0.05 -5.19 -8.93
N ILE A 71 0.45 -4.45 -9.97
CA ILE A 71 1.76 -4.59 -10.62
C ILE A 71 2.97 -4.34 -9.70
N GLU A 72 2.79 -3.62 -8.61
CA GLU A 72 3.87 -3.38 -7.64
C GLU A 72 3.95 -4.51 -6.63
N VAL A 73 2.81 -4.99 -6.12
CA VAL A 73 2.77 -6.03 -5.06
C VAL A 73 2.88 -7.45 -5.60
N GLU A 74 2.46 -7.72 -6.84
CA GLU A 74 2.53 -9.07 -7.45
C GLU A 74 3.97 -9.56 -7.64
N LYS A 75 4.94 -8.65 -7.65
CA LYS A 75 6.37 -8.95 -7.68
C LYS A 75 6.91 -9.47 -6.35
N LEU A 76 6.13 -9.34 -5.28
CA LEU A 76 6.55 -9.54 -3.89
C LEU A 76 5.71 -10.61 -3.19
N LEU A 77 4.45 -10.78 -3.61
CA LEU A 77 3.48 -11.70 -3.02
C LEU A 77 2.51 -12.17 -4.10
N ASP A 78 2.10 -13.43 -4.03
CA ASP A 78 0.97 -13.91 -4.82
C ASP A 78 -0.33 -13.27 -4.32
N VAL A 79 -0.91 -12.41 -5.15
CA VAL A 79 -2.15 -11.69 -4.89
C VAL A 79 -3.32 -12.17 -5.77
N SER A 80 -3.19 -13.33 -6.41
CA SER A 80 -4.23 -13.89 -7.29
C SER A 80 -5.57 -14.11 -6.59
N GLY A 81 -5.56 -14.44 -5.31
CA GLY A 81 -6.75 -14.61 -4.47
C GLY A 81 -7.28 -13.33 -3.80
N VAL A 82 -6.65 -12.17 -4.04
CA VAL A 82 -7.05 -10.90 -3.42
C VAL A 82 -7.99 -10.12 -4.34
N GLN A 83 -9.11 -9.63 -3.77
CA GLN A 83 -10.04 -8.80 -4.51
C GLN A 83 -9.35 -7.49 -4.97
N SER A 84 -9.53 -7.17 -6.25
CA SER A 84 -8.94 -5.98 -6.87
C SER A 84 -9.98 -5.28 -7.73
N CYS A 85 -9.77 -3.99 -8.00
CA CYS A 85 -10.62 -3.21 -8.88
C CYS A 85 -9.77 -2.32 -9.80
N VAL A 86 -10.40 -1.81 -10.85
CA VAL A 86 -9.74 -0.89 -11.79
C VAL A 86 -10.12 0.54 -11.44
N VAL A 87 -9.12 1.37 -11.10
CA VAL A 87 -9.27 2.79 -10.82
C VAL A 87 -8.30 3.56 -11.72
N ASN A 88 -8.82 4.54 -12.48
CA ASN A 88 -8.01 5.34 -13.41
C ASN A 88 -7.12 4.48 -14.33
N LYS A 89 -7.70 3.40 -14.89
CA LYS A 89 -7.01 2.41 -15.76
C LYS A 89 -5.92 1.56 -15.07
N PHE A 90 -5.76 1.65 -13.75
CA PHE A 90 -4.84 0.81 -12.98
C PHE A 90 -5.60 -0.22 -12.14
N LYS A 91 -5.13 -1.46 -12.12
CA LYS A 91 -5.62 -2.49 -11.19
C LYS A 91 -5.01 -2.25 -9.80
N VAL A 92 -5.85 -2.09 -8.78
CA VAL A 92 -5.45 -1.77 -7.41
C VAL A 92 -6.08 -2.73 -6.40
N VAL A 93 -5.39 -2.91 -5.28
CA VAL A 93 -5.87 -3.60 -4.08
C VAL A 93 -5.97 -2.58 -2.96
N TYR A 94 -7.12 -2.51 -2.31
CA TYR A 94 -7.30 -1.70 -1.10
C TYR A 94 -6.78 -2.45 0.13
N LEU A 95 -6.13 -1.72 1.04
CA LEU A 95 -5.55 -2.28 2.26
C LEU A 95 -6.54 -2.26 3.43
N ASP A 96 -7.57 -1.43 3.37
CA ASP A 96 -8.61 -1.35 4.40
C ASP A 96 -9.51 -2.58 4.36
N ARG A 97 -9.99 -3.02 5.53
CA ARG A 97 -10.92 -4.17 5.62
C ARG A 97 -12.19 -3.85 4.82
N ASN A 98 -12.46 -4.69 3.82
CA ASN A 98 -13.64 -4.67 2.96
C ASN A 98 -14.93 -4.29 3.72
N THR A 99 -15.42 -3.07 3.53
CA THR A 99 -16.86 -2.74 3.72
C THR A 99 -17.65 -2.83 2.41
N GLN A 100 -17.03 -3.21 1.29
CA GLN A 100 -17.73 -3.34 0.01
C GLN A 100 -17.59 -4.73 -0.63
N VAL A 101 -18.24 -5.72 -0.03
CA VAL A 101 -18.87 -6.77 -0.83
C VAL A 101 -20.30 -6.31 -1.11
N LYS A 102 -20.51 -5.55 -2.18
CA LYS A 102 -21.86 -5.49 -2.76
C LYS A 102 -22.10 -6.81 -3.47
N PRO A 103 -23.16 -7.58 -3.14
CA PRO A 103 -23.51 -8.77 -3.88
C PRO A 103 -23.74 -8.38 -5.34
N SER A 104 -23.11 -9.13 -6.24
CA SER A 104 -23.34 -9.07 -7.68
C SER A 104 -24.80 -9.37 -7.97
N ASN A 105 -25.59 -8.36 -8.35
CA ASN A 105 -26.86 -8.59 -9.02
C ASN A 105 -26.56 -9.15 -10.41
N GLY A 106 -26.54 -10.48 -10.51
CA GLY A 106 -26.71 -11.18 -11.77
C GLY A 106 -28.17 -11.09 -12.18
N ASN A 107 -28.49 -10.27 -13.17
CA ASN A 107 -29.70 -10.47 -13.95
C ASN A 107 -29.28 -11.07 -15.29
N ALA A 108 -29.36 -12.39 -15.35
CA ALA A 108 -29.51 -13.10 -16.61
C ALA A 108 -30.93 -12.83 -17.12
N SER A 109 -31.05 -12.36 -18.36
CA SER A 109 -32.20 -12.50 -19.24
C SER A 109 -31.70 -12.43 -20.67
#